data_AF-A0A254RWJ3-F1
#
_entry.id   AF-A0A254RWJ3-F1
#
_cell.length_a   1.000
_cell.length_b   1.000
_cell.length_c   1.000
_cell.angle_alpha   90.00
_cell.angle_beta   90.00
_cell.angle_gamma   90.00
#
_symmetry.space_group_name_H-M   'P 1'
#
loop_
_entity.id
_entity.type
_entity.pdbx_description
1 polymer ?
#
loop_
_entity_poly.entity_id
_entity_poly.type
_entity_poly.pdbx_seq_one_letter_code
_entity_poly.pdbx_strand_id
1 'polypeptide(L)'
;MQDNTKRGERTLFWLKVLFVLFIFLFFANNTFGESMKSMRQESVGLAVAYIAYGFVCGFGLLISSVMFLVYYFSWLHRAIANLRILTKPDFSPIGAIVLTLIPIIGFVLHFWIFNDMVGCQEKCMEERGILKGRFPKKLLVAWFFATLAVVVLMFKNSDMTALNVIQNLFFVTSIGLYIKFLTFYIAQERELFQYHTETLFRKRVDEAIRERDIQRAADMLREKE
;
A
#
# COMPACT_ATOMS: atom_id res chain seq x y z
N MET A 1 -16.84 -3.99 -9.94
CA MET A 1 -15.52 -3.62 -9.39
C MET A 1 -14.80 -2.70 -10.39
N GLN A 2 -13.83 -1.89 -9.98
CA GLN A 2 -12.97 -1.13 -10.91
C GLN A 2 -11.51 -1.53 -10.76
N ASP A 3 -10.72 -1.43 -11.83
CA ASP A 3 -9.28 -1.64 -11.76
C ASP A 3 -8.63 -0.63 -10.80
N ASN A 4 -7.80 -1.17 -9.92
CA ASN A 4 -7.05 -0.44 -8.91
C ASN A 4 -5.54 -0.74 -8.98
N THR A 5 -5.13 -1.65 -9.87
CA THR A 5 -3.76 -2.16 -9.99
C THR A 5 -2.76 -1.03 -10.16
N LYS A 6 -3.02 -0.11 -11.10
CA LYS A 6 -2.16 1.06 -11.35
C LYS A 6 -2.02 1.99 -10.14
N ARG A 7 -3.04 2.12 -9.28
CA ARG A 7 -2.94 2.94 -8.05
C ARG A 7 -2.08 2.24 -7.01
N GLY A 8 -2.26 0.93 -6.84
CA GLY A 8 -1.43 0.10 -5.97
C GLY A 8 0.05 0.11 -6.39
N GLU A 9 0.33 -0.07 -7.68
CA GLU A 9 1.68 0.00 -8.25
C GLU A 9 2.34 1.37 -8.02
N ARG A 10 1.61 2.48 -8.23
CA ARG A 10 2.14 3.83 -7.94
C ARG A 10 2.38 4.04 -6.44
N THR A 11 1.49 3.56 -5.59
CA THR A 11 1.66 3.57 -4.12
C THR A 11 2.93 2.83 -3.70
N LEU A 12 3.14 1.61 -4.21
CA LEU A 12 4.35 0.82 -3.96
C LEU A 12 5.62 1.49 -4.50
N PHE A 13 5.54 2.12 -5.68
CA PHE A 13 6.66 2.86 -6.26
C PHE A 13 7.11 4.01 -5.33
N TRP A 14 6.20 4.89 -4.93
CA TRP A 14 6.55 6.02 -4.05
C TRP A 14 6.97 5.57 -2.65
N LEU A 15 6.41 4.49 -2.13
CA LEU A 15 6.88 3.90 -0.87
C LEU A 15 8.31 3.34 -0.96
N LYS A 16 8.69 2.74 -2.10
CA LYS A 16 10.07 2.29 -2.36
C LYS A 16 11.03 3.47 -2.53
N VAL A 17 10.59 4.56 -3.17
CA VAL A 17 11.39 5.81 -3.26
C VAL A 17 11.62 6.38 -1.86
N LEU A 18 10.57 6.49 -1.03
CA LEU A 18 10.69 6.91 0.37
C LEU A 18 11.66 6.01 1.15
N PHE A 19 11.54 4.69 1.02
CA PHE A 19 12.42 3.72 1.68
C PHE A 19 13.90 3.98 1.36
N VAL A 20 14.22 4.20 0.08
CA VAL A 20 15.58 4.51 -0.38
C VAL A 20 16.06 5.86 0.14
N LEU A 21 15.22 6.91 0.09
CA LEU A 21 15.54 8.24 0.62
C LEU A 21 15.78 8.21 2.14
N PHE A 22 15.02 7.44 2.90
CA PHE A 22 15.23 7.25 4.34
C PHE A 22 16.54 6.53 4.65
N ILE A 23 16.93 5.54 3.84
CA ILE A 23 18.23 4.86 3.99
C ILE A 23 19.38 5.85 3.73
N PHE A 24 19.29 6.68 2.68
CA PHE A 24 20.28 7.73 2.42
C PHE A 24 20.36 8.74 3.57
N LEU A 25 19.21 9.20 4.08
CA LEU A 25 19.14 10.11 5.23
C LEU A 25 19.77 9.50 6.49
N PHE A 26 19.52 8.22 6.75
CA PHE A 26 20.08 7.50 7.89
C PHE A 26 21.61 7.43 7.85
N PHE A 27 22.19 7.00 6.71
CA PHE A 27 23.64 6.92 6.57
C PHE A 27 24.31 8.28 6.61
N ALA A 28 23.73 9.29 5.95
CA ALA A 28 24.27 10.65 5.99
C ALA A 28 24.32 11.23 7.42
N ASN A 29 23.23 11.09 8.19
CA ASN A 29 23.15 11.65 9.53
C ASN A 29 24.00 10.89 10.56
N ASN A 30 24.12 9.57 10.46
CA ASN A 30 24.83 8.76 11.46
C ASN A 30 26.31 8.51 11.11
N THR A 31 26.67 8.41 9.83
CA THR A 31 28.05 8.12 9.38
C THR A 31 28.84 9.38 9.05
N PHE A 32 28.16 10.44 8.60
CA PHE A 32 28.79 11.69 8.17
C PHE A 32 28.29 12.92 8.94
N GLY A 33 27.53 12.76 10.03
CA GLY A 33 26.89 13.87 10.74
C GLY A 33 27.86 14.89 11.36
N GLU A 34 29.04 14.45 11.81
CA GLU A 34 30.10 15.35 12.29
C GLU A 34 31.01 15.81 11.15
N SER A 35 31.43 14.91 10.26
CA SER A 35 32.24 15.23 9.09
C SER A 35 31.58 16.26 8.17
N MET A 36 30.28 16.15 7.89
CA MET A 36 29.57 17.16 7.09
C MET A 36 29.44 18.52 7.79
N LYS A 37 29.44 18.55 9.13
CA LYS A 37 29.46 19.81 9.88
C LYS A 37 30.82 20.51 9.79
N SER A 38 31.94 19.76 9.81
CA SER A 38 33.27 20.34 9.59
C SER A 38 33.48 20.74 8.12
N MET A 39 33.09 19.88 7.17
CA MET A 39 33.17 20.13 5.73
C MET A 39 32.48 21.43 5.30
N ARG A 40 31.38 21.83 5.96
CA ARG A 40 30.71 23.12 5.74
C ARG A 40 31.59 24.34 6.04
N GLN A 41 32.55 24.20 6.95
CA GLN A 41 33.50 25.26 7.33
C GLN A 41 34.80 25.21 6.51
N GLU A 42 35.14 24.07 5.91
CA GLU A 42 36.42 23.84 5.23
C GLU A 42 36.47 24.32 3.77
N SER A 43 35.36 24.27 3.01
CA SER A 43 35.33 24.85 1.65
C SER A 43 33.95 25.20 1.11
N VAL A 44 33.93 26.14 0.15
CA VAL A 44 32.70 26.52 -0.61
C VAL A 44 32.13 25.33 -1.39
N GLY A 45 32.98 24.50 -2.01
CA GLY A 45 32.53 23.33 -2.77
C GLY A 45 31.81 22.29 -1.90
N LEU A 46 32.33 22.03 -0.70
CA LEU A 46 31.71 21.16 0.30
C LEU A 46 30.41 21.75 0.85
N ALA A 47 30.37 23.07 1.11
CA ALA A 47 29.14 23.75 1.52
C ALA A 47 28.04 23.66 0.45
N VAL A 48 28.37 23.81 -0.84
CA VAL A 48 27.42 23.63 -1.96
C VAL A 48 26.94 22.18 -2.04
N ALA A 49 27.82 21.19 -1.89
CA ALA A 49 27.45 19.78 -1.87
C ALA A 49 26.49 19.46 -0.70
N TYR A 50 26.73 20.01 0.50
CA TYR A 50 25.85 19.86 1.66
C TYR A 50 24.47 20.50 1.44
N ILE A 51 24.41 21.69 0.85
CA ILE A 51 23.13 22.36 0.51
C ILE A 51 22.36 21.55 -0.55
N ALA A 52 23.04 21.06 -1.59
CA ALA A 52 22.43 20.21 -2.61
C ALA A 52 21.90 18.89 -2.02
N TYR A 53 22.67 18.24 -1.14
CA TYR A 53 22.24 17.05 -0.42
C TYR A 53 21.00 17.32 0.44
N GLY A 54 21.02 18.39 1.24
CA GLY A 54 19.89 18.81 2.09
C GLY A 54 18.64 19.13 1.28
N PHE A 55 18.80 19.77 0.12
CA PHE A 55 17.71 20.03 -0.82
C PHE A 55 17.14 18.72 -1.40
N VAL A 56 17.99 17.83 -1.93
CA VAL A 56 17.56 16.54 -2.50
C VAL A 56 16.85 15.68 -1.46
N CYS A 57 17.37 15.58 -0.24
CA CYS A 57 16.73 14.79 0.80
C CYS A 57 15.47 15.45 1.34
N GLY A 58 15.49 16.74 1.69
CA GLY A 58 14.32 17.44 2.22
C GLY A 58 13.18 17.55 1.20
N PHE A 59 13.45 18.08 0.02
CA PHE A 59 12.45 18.27 -1.03
C PHE A 59 12.04 16.93 -1.68
N GLY A 60 12.99 16.00 -1.85
CA GLY A 60 12.72 14.66 -2.35
C GLY A 60 11.84 13.84 -1.40
N LEU A 61 12.09 13.88 -0.08
CA LEU A 61 11.21 13.26 0.92
C LEU A 61 9.83 13.92 0.94
N LEU A 62 9.76 15.26 0.85
CA LEU A 62 8.48 15.98 0.83
C LEU A 62 7.63 15.59 -0.39
N ILE A 63 8.19 15.69 -1.61
CA ILE A 63 7.48 15.28 -2.83
C ILE A 63 7.09 13.80 -2.77
N SER A 64 8.02 12.92 -2.39
CA SER A 64 7.75 11.48 -2.34
C SER A 64 6.68 11.13 -1.30
N SER A 65 6.62 11.87 -0.19
CA SER A 65 5.59 11.71 0.85
C SER A 65 4.23 12.17 0.36
N VAL A 66 4.14 13.36 -0.26
CA VAL A 66 2.89 13.88 -0.84
C VAL A 66 2.37 12.92 -1.91
N MET A 67 3.24 12.50 -2.83
CA MET A 67 2.87 11.56 -3.90
C MET A 67 2.47 10.19 -3.35
N PHE A 68 3.21 9.65 -2.38
CA PHE A 68 2.82 8.42 -1.68
C PHE A 68 1.42 8.54 -1.06
N LEU A 69 1.16 9.60 -0.28
CA LEU A 69 -0.13 9.80 0.39
C LEU A 69 -1.29 9.92 -0.60
N VAL A 70 -1.13 10.69 -1.69
CA VAL A 70 -2.16 10.85 -2.74
C VAL A 70 -2.51 9.51 -3.38
N TYR A 71 -1.52 8.73 -3.80
CA TYR A 71 -1.78 7.41 -4.38
C TYR A 71 -2.28 6.40 -3.34
N TYR A 72 -1.76 6.43 -2.11
CA TYR A 72 -2.15 5.54 -1.02
C TYR A 72 -3.62 5.73 -0.64
N PHE A 73 -4.08 6.97 -0.39
CA PHE A 73 -5.48 7.23 -0.04
C PHE A 73 -6.42 6.88 -1.20
N SER A 74 -6.03 7.21 -2.44
CA SER A 74 -6.81 6.85 -3.63
C SER A 74 -6.91 5.33 -3.81
N TRP A 75 -5.80 4.59 -3.58
CA TRP A 75 -5.76 3.14 -3.61
C TRP A 75 -6.61 2.52 -2.48
N LEU A 76 -6.41 2.94 -1.23
CA LEU A 76 -7.08 2.39 -0.04
C LEU A 76 -8.60 2.57 -0.11
N HIS A 77 -9.05 3.78 -0.47
CA HIS A 77 -10.46 4.06 -0.70
C HIS A 77 -11.04 3.11 -1.76
N ARG A 78 -10.35 2.97 -2.90
CA ARG A 78 -10.83 2.13 -4.00
C ARG A 78 -10.78 0.64 -3.68
N ALA A 79 -9.79 0.18 -2.92
CA ALA A 79 -9.63 -1.20 -2.48
C ALA A 79 -10.77 -1.62 -1.54
N ILE A 80 -11.07 -0.83 -0.51
CA ILE A 80 -12.20 -1.09 0.39
C ILE A 80 -13.54 -0.98 -0.35
N ALA A 81 -13.69 0.03 -1.23
CA ALA A 81 -14.90 0.17 -2.04
C ALA A 81 -15.09 -0.99 -3.05
N ASN A 82 -14.00 -1.54 -3.58
CA ASN A 82 -14.02 -2.74 -4.43
C ASN A 82 -14.39 -3.97 -3.61
N LEU A 83 -13.79 -4.15 -2.44
CA LEU A 83 -14.06 -5.26 -1.53
C LEU A 83 -15.51 -5.25 -1.04
N ARG A 84 -16.08 -4.07 -0.79
CA ARG A 84 -17.52 -3.86 -0.46
C ARG A 84 -18.51 -4.28 -1.54
N ILE A 85 -18.07 -4.48 -2.79
CA ILE A 85 -18.91 -5.04 -3.86
C ILE A 85 -18.98 -6.58 -3.77
N LEU A 86 -18.00 -7.20 -3.12
CA LEU A 86 -17.83 -8.66 -3.08
C LEU A 86 -18.14 -9.27 -1.71
N THR A 87 -17.94 -8.52 -0.63
CA THR A 87 -18.13 -8.91 0.77
C THR A 87 -18.44 -7.67 1.64
N LYS A 88 -18.63 -7.84 2.95
CA LYS A 88 -18.91 -6.76 3.91
C LYS A 88 -17.72 -6.56 4.88
N PRO A 89 -16.69 -5.78 4.51
CA PRO A 89 -15.63 -5.38 5.44
C PRO A 89 -16.15 -4.37 6.48
N ASP A 90 -15.65 -4.49 7.70
CA ASP A 90 -16.02 -3.65 8.84
C ASP A 90 -15.73 -2.16 8.55
N PHE A 91 -14.57 -1.88 7.94
CA PHE A 91 -14.18 -0.50 7.64
C PHE A 91 -14.90 0.07 6.41
N SER A 92 -15.29 1.34 6.49
CA SER A 92 -15.77 2.12 5.34
C SER A 92 -14.62 2.77 4.58
N PRO A 93 -14.73 3.01 3.26
CA PRO A 93 -13.65 3.59 2.47
C PRO A 93 -13.17 4.95 2.99
N ILE A 94 -14.12 5.79 3.43
CA ILE A 94 -13.85 7.10 4.03
C ILE A 94 -13.32 6.94 5.46
N GLY A 95 -13.94 6.06 6.27
CA GLY A 95 -13.52 5.81 7.65
C GLY A 95 -12.07 5.32 7.74
N ALA A 96 -11.64 4.44 6.85
CA ALA A 96 -10.26 3.97 6.77
C ALA A 96 -9.27 5.11 6.46
N ILE A 97 -9.59 6.02 5.53
CA ILE A 97 -8.75 7.21 5.26
C ILE A 97 -8.69 8.11 6.50
N VAL A 98 -9.83 8.40 7.14
CA VAL A 98 -9.90 9.25 8.33
C VAL A 98 -9.07 8.67 9.48
N LEU A 99 -9.13 7.35 9.70
CA LEU A 99 -8.30 6.66 10.69
C LEU A 99 -6.81 6.71 10.36
N THR A 100 -6.42 6.62 9.07
CA THR A 100 -5.02 6.81 8.65
C THR A 100 -4.52 8.24 8.91
N LEU A 101 -5.36 9.25 8.70
CA LEU A 101 -4.97 10.66 8.81
C LEU A 101 -4.61 11.09 10.24
N ILE A 102 -4.94 10.28 11.26
CA ILE A 102 -4.55 10.54 12.65
C ILE A 102 -3.02 10.41 12.77
N PRO A 103 -2.28 11.48 13.11
CA PRO A 103 -0.82 11.42 13.19
C PRO A 103 -0.36 10.38 14.22
N ILE A 104 0.71 9.64 13.89
CA ILE A 104 1.34 8.61 14.73
C ILE A 104 0.44 7.38 14.96
N ILE A 105 -0.74 7.57 15.56
CA ILE A 105 -1.70 6.51 15.91
C ILE A 105 -2.33 5.88 14.65
N GLY A 106 -2.55 6.64 13.57
CA GLY A 106 -3.10 6.14 12.31
C GLY A 106 -2.27 5.03 11.67
N PHE A 107 -0.94 5.09 11.83
CA PHE A 107 -0.04 4.01 11.40
C PHE A 107 -0.17 2.73 12.24
N VAL A 108 -0.66 2.82 13.47
CA VAL A 108 -1.02 1.64 14.27
C VAL A 108 -2.41 1.15 13.83
N LEU A 109 -3.36 2.06 13.60
CA LEU A 109 -4.74 1.76 13.17
C LEU A 109 -4.83 1.01 11.83
N HIS A 110 -3.87 1.25 10.93
CA HIS A 110 -3.64 0.44 9.73
C HIS A 110 -3.65 -1.08 9.98
N PHE A 111 -3.17 -1.58 11.12
CA PHE A 111 -3.17 -3.02 11.41
C PHE A 111 -4.56 -3.64 11.32
N TRP A 112 -5.56 -3.01 11.94
CA TRP A 112 -6.93 -3.53 11.92
C TRP A 112 -7.56 -3.41 10.53
N ILE A 113 -7.32 -2.30 9.83
CA ILE A 113 -7.80 -2.09 8.44
C ILE A 113 -7.25 -3.19 7.53
N PHE A 114 -5.95 -3.45 7.58
CA PHE A 114 -5.32 -4.54 6.80
C PHE A 114 -5.67 -5.93 7.31
N ASN A 115 -6.03 -6.13 8.58
CA ASN A 115 -6.45 -7.45 9.06
C ASN A 115 -7.88 -7.80 8.61
N ASP A 116 -8.83 -6.84 8.69
CA ASP A 116 -10.19 -6.97 8.16
C ASP A 116 -10.16 -7.22 6.65
N MET A 117 -9.49 -6.35 5.89
CA MET A 117 -9.40 -6.48 4.44
C MET A 117 -8.75 -7.82 4.02
N VAL A 118 -7.81 -8.42 4.79
CA VAL A 118 -7.21 -9.73 4.49
C VAL A 118 -8.24 -10.82 4.73
N GLY A 119 -8.90 -10.84 5.89
CA GLY A 119 -9.91 -11.85 6.20
C GLY A 119 -11.04 -11.84 5.16
N CYS A 120 -11.46 -10.65 4.75
CA CYS A 120 -12.42 -10.44 3.68
C CYS A 120 -11.93 -10.92 2.30
N GLN A 121 -10.68 -10.63 1.91
CA GLN A 121 -10.10 -11.08 0.63
C GLN A 121 -9.89 -12.60 0.61
N GLU A 122 -9.23 -13.17 1.62
CA GLU A 122 -8.94 -14.61 1.71
C GLU A 122 -10.25 -15.42 1.64
N LYS A 123 -11.25 -15.07 2.45
CA LYS A 123 -12.56 -15.73 2.46
C LYS A 123 -13.24 -15.66 1.10
N CYS A 124 -13.25 -14.48 0.47
CA CYS A 124 -13.88 -14.31 -0.85
C CYS A 124 -13.16 -15.09 -1.96
N MET A 125 -11.83 -15.24 -1.87
CA MET A 125 -11.04 -16.07 -2.79
C MET A 125 -11.24 -17.57 -2.55
N GLU A 126 -11.39 -17.99 -1.29
CA GLU A 126 -11.64 -19.38 -0.88
C GLU A 126 -13.03 -19.84 -1.33
N GLU A 127 -14.08 -19.04 -1.08
CA GLU A 127 -15.46 -19.26 -1.57
C GLU A 127 -15.58 -19.37 -3.09
N ARG A 128 -14.61 -18.82 -3.84
CA ARG A 128 -14.55 -18.81 -5.31
C ARG A 128 -13.59 -19.85 -5.89
N GLY A 129 -12.89 -20.60 -5.05
CA GLY A 129 -11.88 -21.59 -5.49
C GLY A 129 -10.64 -20.99 -6.18
N ILE A 130 -10.37 -19.69 -6.00
CA ILE A 130 -9.23 -18.98 -6.62
C ILE A 130 -8.07 -18.69 -5.67
N LEU A 131 -8.15 -19.13 -4.41
CA LEU A 131 -7.12 -18.88 -3.40
C LEU A 131 -5.83 -19.67 -3.69
N LYS A 132 -4.87 -19.03 -4.37
CA LYS A 132 -3.55 -19.64 -4.69
C LYS A 132 -2.58 -19.66 -3.52
N GLY A 133 -2.73 -18.75 -2.56
CA GLY A 133 -1.82 -18.62 -1.42
C GLY A 133 -2.44 -17.77 -0.31
N ARG A 134 -2.24 -18.19 0.93
CA ARG A 134 -2.72 -17.48 2.12
C ARG A 134 -1.80 -16.32 2.47
N PHE A 135 -2.39 -15.24 2.97
CA PHE A 135 -1.68 -14.06 3.43
C PHE A 135 -0.80 -14.42 4.63
N PRO A 136 0.50 -14.09 4.62
CA PRO A 136 1.40 -14.40 5.72
C PRO A 136 1.15 -13.48 6.91
N LYS A 137 0.12 -13.76 7.73
CA LYS A 137 -0.30 -12.95 8.89
C LYS A 137 0.84 -12.59 9.84
N LYS A 138 1.86 -13.45 9.94
CA LYS A 138 3.12 -13.18 10.68
C LYS A 138 3.83 -11.88 10.23
N LEU A 139 3.77 -11.51 8.94
CA LEU A 139 4.36 -10.25 8.45
C LEU A 139 3.60 -9.02 8.95
N LEU A 140 2.25 -9.07 8.95
CA LEU A 140 1.42 -7.97 9.42
C LEU A 140 1.55 -7.77 10.94
N VAL A 141 1.63 -8.88 11.70
CA VAL A 141 1.88 -8.85 13.16
C VAL A 141 3.30 -8.34 13.47
N ALA A 142 4.32 -8.84 12.78
CA ALA A 142 5.70 -8.35 12.95
C ALA A 142 5.82 -6.85 12.61
N TRP A 143 5.12 -6.41 11.56
CA TRP A 143 5.05 -5.00 11.18
C TRP A 143 4.35 -4.13 12.23
N PHE A 144 3.25 -4.60 12.83
CA PHE A 144 2.57 -3.90 13.92
C PHE A 144 3.51 -3.69 15.11
N PHE A 145 4.22 -4.74 15.54
CA PHE A 145 5.20 -4.62 16.63
C PHE A 145 6.39 -3.71 16.28
N ALA A 146 6.93 -3.79 15.05
CA ALA A 146 7.99 -2.88 14.60
C ALA A 146 7.53 -1.41 14.62
N THR A 147 6.30 -1.14 14.17
CA THR A 147 5.71 0.20 14.14
C THR A 147 5.42 0.71 15.55
N LEU A 148 4.87 -0.14 16.43
CA LEU A 148 4.66 0.19 17.84
C LEU A 148 6.00 0.50 18.55
N ALA A 149 7.06 -0.25 18.26
CA ALA A 149 8.40 0.02 18.78
C ALA A 149 8.94 1.39 18.33
N VAL A 150 8.77 1.78 17.06
CA VAL A 150 9.12 3.13 16.58
C VAL A 150 8.36 4.21 17.36
N VAL A 151 7.04 4.04 17.53
CA VAL A 151 6.20 5.02 18.24
C VAL A 151 6.64 5.17 19.70
N VAL A 152 6.85 4.05 20.41
CA VAL A 152 7.30 4.07 21.82
C VAL A 152 8.70 4.69 21.96
N LEU A 153 9.62 4.38 21.05
CA LEU A 153 10.98 4.96 21.06
C LEU A 153 10.96 6.47 20.77
N MET A 154 10.12 6.93 19.84
CA MET A 154 9.95 8.35 19.54
C MET A 154 9.51 9.17 20.76
N PHE A 155 8.64 8.64 21.61
CA PHE A 155 8.21 9.30 22.86
C PHE A 155 9.22 9.17 24.01
N LYS A 156 10.21 8.26 23.92
CA LYS A 156 11.24 8.09 24.96
C LYS A 156 12.34 9.16 24.90
N ASN A 157 12.39 9.95 23.82
CA ASN A 157 13.22 11.13 23.57
C ASN A 157 14.51 11.21 24.41
N SER A 158 15.50 10.41 24.02
CA SER A 158 16.78 10.26 24.72
C SER A 158 17.95 10.58 23.81
N ASP A 159 18.92 11.35 24.29
CA ASP A 159 20.13 11.72 23.52
C ASP A 159 21.11 10.54 23.31
N MET A 160 20.77 9.33 23.76
CA MET A 160 21.58 8.13 23.54
C MET A 160 21.57 7.71 22.07
N THR A 161 22.70 7.90 21.38
CA THR A 161 22.94 7.50 19.99
C THR A 161 22.48 6.06 19.68
N ALA A 162 22.70 5.12 20.60
CA ALA A 162 22.26 3.74 20.45
C ALA A 162 20.73 3.59 20.29
N LEU A 163 19.93 4.36 21.05
CA LEU A 163 18.47 4.32 20.94
C LEU A 163 17.99 4.96 19.63
N ASN A 164 18.65 6.02 19.16
CA ASN A 164 18.40 6.61 17.84
C ASN A 164 18.70 5.62 16.70
N VAL A 165 19.81 4.87 16.76
CA VAL A 165 20.12 3.81 15.78
C VAL A 165 19.06 2.71 15.81
N ILE A 166 18.67 2.23 17.00
CA ILE A 166 17.64 1.19 17.15
C ILE A 166 16.28 1.65 16.59
N GLN A 167 15.85 2.89 16.87
CA GLN A 167 14.61 3.45 16.34
C GLN A 167 14.62 3.50 14.80
N ASN A 168 15.73 3.93 14.20
CA ASN A 168 15.88 3.94 12.74
C ASN A 168 15.84 2.53 12.14
N LEU A 169 16.49 1.54 12.77
CA LEU A 169 16.41 0.13 12.33
C LEU A 169 14.99 -0.42 12.37
N PHE A 170 14.21 -0.13 13.43
CA PHE A 170 12.79 -0.49 13.49
C PHE A 170 11.95 0.23 12.42
N PHE A 171 12.26 1.49 12.11
CA PHE A 171 11.55 2.26 11.09
C PHE A 171 11.80 1.74 9.67
N VAL A 172 13.07 1.48 9.32
CA VAL A 172 13.46 0.82 8.06
C VAL A 172 12.81 -0.56 7.97
N THR A 173 12.84 -1.36 9.05
CA THR A 173 12.19 -2.67 9.09
C THR A 173 10.68 -2.58 8.90
N SER A 174 10.02 -1.60 9.52
CA SER A 174 8.58 -1.35 9.35
C SER A 174 8.23 -1.04 7.90
N ILE A 175 8.92 -0.10 7.24
CA ILE A 175 8.67 0.21 5.81
C ILE A 175 8.92 -1.01 4.93
N GLY A 176 10.00 -1.77 5.17
CA GLY A 176 10.32 -2.99 4.41
C GLY A 176 9.23 -4.07 4.52
N LEU A 177 8.68 -4.28 5.72
CA LEU A 177 7.53 -5.18 5.94
C LEU A 177 6.26 -4.65 5.29
N TYR A 178 6.02 -3.33 5.34
CA TYR A 178 4.88 -2.67 4.70
C TYR A 178 4.87 -2.89 3.19
N ILE A 179 6.01 -2.68 2.53
CA ILE A 179 6.17 -2.96 1.10
C ILE A 179 5.83 -4.43 0.79
N LYS A 180 6.30 -5.38 1.61
CA LYS A 180 6.04 -6.82 1.40
C LYS A 180 4.54 -7.15 1.48
N PHE A 181 3.86 -6.77 2.56
CA PHE A 181 2.45 -7.13 2.70
C PHE A 181 1.53 -6.34 1.76
N LEU A 182 1.84 -5.06 1.47
CA LEU A 182 1.08 -4.26 0.51
C LEU A 182 1.20 -4.84 -0.91
N THR A 183 2.36 -5.38 -1.29
CA THR A 183 2.55 -6.06 -2.58
C THR A 183 1.66 -7.29 -2.70
N PHE A 184 1.58 -8.11 -1.64
CA PHE A 184 0.70 -9.28 -1.59
C PHE A 184 -0.79 -8.88 -1.71
N TYR A 185 -1.16 -7.79 -1.04
CA TYR A 185 -2.49 -7.19 -1.10
C TYR A 185 -2.95 -6.82 -2.50
N ILE A 186 -2.10 -6.12 -3.23
CA ILE A 186 -2.39 -5.64 -4.59
C ILE A 186 -2.46 -6.83 -5.56
N ALA A 187 -1.68 -7.89 -5.31
CA ALA A 187 -1.80 -9.15 -6.06
C ALA A 187 -3.17 -9.82 -5.83
N GLN A 188 -3.63 -9.99 -4.59
CA GLN A 188 -4.96 -10.55 -4.30
C GLN A 188 -6.11 -9.68 -4.83
N GLU A 189 -6.02 -8.35 -4.71
CA GLU A 189 -7.01 -7.42 -5.30
C GLU A 189 -7.09 -7.59 -6.83
N ARG A 190 -5.94 -7.73 -7.50
CA ARG A 190 -5.85 -7.94 -8.95
C ARG A 190 -6.46 -9.27 -9.38
N GLU A 191 -6.21 -10.36 -8.65
CA GLU A 191 -6.79 -11.67 -8.96
C GLU A 191 -8.32 -11.68 -8.78
N LEU A 192 -8.83 -11.07 -7.69
CA LEU A 192 -10.27 -10.86 -7.48
C LEU A 192 -10.90 -10.02 -8.59
N PHE A 193 -10.21 -8.98 -9.06
CA PHE A 193 -10.67 -8.13 -10.17
C PHE A 193 -10.72 -8.88 -11.50
N GLN A 194 -9.69 -9.68 -11.82
CA GLN A 194 -9.64 -10.50 -13.03
C GLN A 194 -10.79 -11.52 -13.04
N TYR A 195 -10.95 -12.29 -11.96
CA TYR A 195 -12.03 -13.27 -11.84
C TYR A 195 -13.42 -12.64 -11.94
N HIS A 196 -13.65 -11.49 -11.29
CA HIS A 196 -14.92 -10.77 -11.38
C HIS A 196 -15.21 -10.28 -12.81
N THR A 197 -14.19 -9.78 -13.51
CA THR A 197 -14.30 -9.33 -14.91
C THR A 197 -14.60 -10.49 -15.84
N GLU A 198 -13.92 -11.62 -15.69
CA GLU A 198 -14.17 -12.83 -16.47
C GLU A 198 -15.58 -13.39 -16.22
N THR A 199 -16.03 -13.41 -14.97
CA THR A 199 -17.39 -13.85 -14.60
C THR A 199 -18.46 -12.96 -15.24
N LEU A 200 -18.26 -11.63 -15.27
CA LEU A 200 -19.17 -10.70 -15.95
C LEU A 200 -19.14 -10.87 -17.47
N PHE A 201 -17.98 -11.16 -18.05
CA PHE A 201 -17.86 -11.41 -19.48
C PHE A 201 -18.59 -12.70 -19.89
N ARG A 202 -18.36 -13.82 -19.18
CA ARG A 202 -19.07 -15.10 -19.40
C ARG A 202 -20.59 -14.91 -19.36
N LYS A 203 -21.12 -14.27 -18.31
CA LYS A 203 -22.56 -13.98 -18.20
C LYS A 203 -23.14 -13.21 -19.39
N ARG A 204 -22.45 -12.19 -19.89
CA ARG A 204 -22.89 -11.42 -21.06
C ARG A 204 -22.85 -12.24 -22.36
N VAL A 205 -21.88 -13.15 -22.49
CA VAL A 205 -21.81 -14.09 -23.62
C VAL A 205 -22.97 -15.08 -23.54
N ASP A 206 -23.26 -15.64 -22.36
CA ASP A 206 -24.38 -16.56 -22.14
C ASP A 206 -25.74 -15.88 -22.41
N GLU A 207 -25.91 -14.63 -21.98
CA GLU A 207 -27.09 -13.80 -22.25
C GLU A 207 -27.28 -13.56 -23.75
N ALA A 208 -26.23 -13.17 -24.47
CA ALA A 208 -26.27 -12.93 -25.91
C ALA A 208 -26.52 -14.21 -26.74
N ILE A 209 -25.99 -15.37 -26.31
CA ILE A 209 -26.30 -16.67 -26.92
C ILE A 209 -27.78 -16.99 -26.72
N ARG A 210 -28.30 -16.84 -25.49
CA ARG A 210 -29.71 -17.09 -25.19
C ARG A 210 -30.65 -16.19 -26.00
N GLU A 211 -30.34 -14.91 -26.14
CA GLU A 211 -31.13 -13.99 -26.98
C GLU A 211 -31.13 -14.43 -28.46
N ARG A 212 -29.97 -14.83 -28.99
CA ARG A 212 -29.85 -15.34 -30.36
C ARG A 212 -30.65 -16.63 -30.60
N ASP A 213 -30.66 -17.54 -29.63
CA ASP A 213 -31.39 -18.80 -29.74
C ASP A 213 -32.91 -18.60 -29.59
N ILE A 214 -33.35 -17.65 -28.75
CA ILE A 214 -34.76 -17.20 -28.72
C ILE A 214 -35.17 -16.58 -30.06
N GLN A 215 -34.33 -15.73 -30.65
CA GLN A 215 -34.61 -15.11 -31.94
C GLN A 215 -34.74 -16.16 -33.06
N ARG A 216 -33.79 -17.11 -33.14
CA ARG A 216 -33.87 -18.24 -34.08
C ARG A 216 -35.13 -19.09 -33.89
N ALA A 217 -35.54 -19.34 -32.65
CA ALA A 217 -36.77 -20.08 -32.36
C ALA A 217 -38.02 -19.32 -32.83
N ALA A 218 -38.05 -17.98 -32.67
CA ALA A 218 -39.14 -17.15 -33.16
C ALA A 218 -39.19 -17.08 -34.70
N ASP A 219 -38.04 -17.01 -35.37
CA ASP A 219 -37.97 -17.00 -36.83
C ASP A 219 -38.42 -18.35 -37.42
N MET A 220 -38.01 -19.49 -36.83
CA MET A 220 -38.48 -20.84 -37.22
C MET A 220 -39.98 -21.09 -36.96
N LEU A 221 -40.64 -20.28 -36.14
CA LEU A 221 -42.10 -20.33 -35.96
C LEU A 221 -42.79 -19.49 -37.05
N ARG A 222 -42.25 -18.33 -37.42
CA ARG A 222 -42.76 -17.48 -38.50
C ARG A 222 -42.64 -18.11 -39.88
N GLU A 223 -41.60 -18.92 -40.14
CA GLU A 223 -41.46 -19.66 -41.40
C GLU A 223 -42.42 -20.85 -41.54
N LYS A 224 -43.29 -21.11 -40.54
CA LYS A 224 -44.29 -22.20 -40.53
C LYS A 224 -45.75 -21.72 -40.59
N GLU A 225 -45.97 -20.41 -40.60
CA GLU A 225 -47.28 -19.77 -40.81
C GLU A 225 -47.45 -19.33 -42.27
#